data_AF-A0A972Y2E3-F1
#
_entry.id   AF-A0A972Y2E3-F1
#
_cell.length_a   1.000
_cell.length_b   1.000
_cell.length_c   1.000
_cell.angle_alpha   90.00
_cell.angle_beta   90.00
_cell.angle_gamma   90.00
#
_symmetry.space_group_name_H-M   'P 1'
#
loop_
_entity.id
_entity.type
_entity.pdbx_description
1 polymer ?
#
loop_
_entity_poly.entity_id
_entity_poly.type
_entity_poly.pdbx_seq_one_letter_code
_entity_poly.pdbx_strand_id
1 'polypeptide(L)'
;MMKRLFFLCLFGVALSQAQSLERQVIGSSGTSFSNATAQVDFTVGELVVTTITDGTTELTQGFQQTNLSLLLRVSPIVFLQGSSINPNVGEETLMRDDLRVGGIIPLTSPYADGLTTVASVFTSTGTDAIVDWVWVELRNAADNTIVEATRSALLQRDGNIVDVDGVSAIEFDGLASGNYFVSVNHRNHLGIMSAVSIALSRTTTSLDLITDSNDVLGGTNAVIPVGGRNTMIGGDYDENGQVQTADVNAVILLLGGAGYDNGDYDMNGQIQTTDINAINYPNIGRGQQF
;
A
#
# COMPACT_ATOMS: atom_id res chain seq x y z
N MET A 1 54.22 31.97 -12.58
CA MET A 1 53.85 32.11 -11.15
C MET A 1 52.33 32.15 -11.08
N MET A 2 51.72 31.40 -10.16
CA MET A 2 50.28 31.34 -9.83
C MET A 2 49.40 30.51 -10.77
N LYS A 3 48.45 29.66 -10.33
CA LYS A 3 48.14 28.97 -9.07
C LYS A 3 47.12 27.90 -9.52
N ARG A 4 47.36 26.60 -9.24
CA ARG A 4 46.40 25.52 -9.51
C ARG A 4 45.25 25.65 -8.51
N LEU A 5 44.01 25.79 -8.98
CA LEU A 5 42.83 25.83 -8.13
C LEU A 5 42.19 24.43 -8.10
N PHE A 6 42.30 23.77 -6.96
CA PHE A 6 41.67 22.49 -6.66
C PHE A 6 40.20 22.77 -6.30
N PHE A 7 39.24 22.26 -7.08
CA PHE A 7 37.82 22.35 -6.72
C PHE A 7 37.44 21.09 -5.95
N LEU A 8 37.34 21.23 -4.62
CA LEU A 8 36.87 20.21 -3.71
C LEU A 8 35.33 20.29 -3.68
N CYS A 9 34.63 19.39 -4.37
CA CYS A 9 33.16 19.27 -4.24
C CYS A 9 32.85 18.69 -2.87
N LEU A 10 32.42 19.56 -1.96
CA LEU A 10 31.94 19.22 -0.62
C LEU A 10 30.57 18.54 -0.73
N PHE A 11 30.44 17.37 -0.13
CA PHE A 11 29.21 16.58 -0.01
C PHE A 11 28.14 17.42 0.72
N GLY A 12 27.04 17.73 0.03
CA GLY A 12 25.88 18.40 0.61
C GLY A 12 25.13 17.43 1.51
N VAL A 13 25.19 17.67 2.81
CA VAL A 13 24.35 16.99 3.82
C VAL A 13 22.89 17.35 3.52
N ALA A 14 22.08 16.35 3.18
CA ALA A 14 20.63 16.52 3.10
C ALA A 14 20.13 16.84 4.51
N LEU A 15 19.68 18.09 4.70
CA LEU A 15 18.93 18.50 5.87
C LEU A 15 17.64 17.68 5.91
N SER A 16 17.57 16.75 6.85
CA SER A 16 16.31 16.12 7.25
C SER A 16 15.33 17.23 7.62
N GLN A 17 14.17 17.25 6.97
CA GLN A 17 13.04 18.07 7.39
C GLN A 17 12.71 17.67 8.83
N ALA A 18 12.92 18.58 9.78
CA ALA A 18 12.41 18.41 11.13
C ALA A 18 10.89 18.51 11.05
N GLN A 19 10.19 17.52 11.59
CA GLN A 19 8.73 17.61 11.75
C GLN A 19 8.41 18.79 12.68
N SER A 20 7.46 19.64 12.28
CA SER A 20 6.92 20.69 13.14
C SER A 20 5.90 20.07 14.09
N LEU A 21 6.15 20.17 15.40
CA LEU A 21 5.21 19.81 16.46
C LEU A 21 4.39 21.05 16.92
N GLU A 22 4.29 22.08 16.07
CA GLU A 22 3.67 23.34 16.44
C GLU A 22 2.16 23.17 16.68
N ARG A 23 1.69 23.72 17.81
CA ARG A 23 0.28 23.81 18.13
C ARG A 23 -0.33 24.93 17.30
N GLN A 24 -1.42 24.64 16.60
CA GLN A 24 -2.10 25.63 15.77
C GLN A 24 -3.31 26.22 16.50
N VAL A 25 -3.61 27.50 16.25
CA VAL A 25 -4.80 28.19 16.75
C VAL A 25 -5.54 28.84 15.60
N ILE A 26 -6.86 28.73 15.61
CA ILE A 26 -7.75 29.56 14.80
C ILE A 26 -8.41 30.55 15.77
N GLY A 27 -8.07 31.83 15.65
CA GLY A 27 -8.54 32.88 16.56
C GLY A 27 -8.72 34.22 15.82
N SER A 28 -9.54 35.10 16.40
CA SER A 28 -9.87 36.40 15.82
C SER A 28 -8.68 37.38 15.76
N SER A 29 -7.66 37.18 16.61
CA SER A 29 -6.40 37.90 16.64
C SER A 29 -5.36 37.18 17.52
N GLY A 30 -4.07 37.45 17.30
CA GLY A 30 -2.95 36.87 18.07
C GLY A 30 -1.58 37.26 17.48
N THR A 31 -0.50 36.95 18.19
CA THR A 31 0.87 37.07 17.66
C THR A 31 1.78 36.05 18.34
N SER A 32 2.87 35.71 17.64
CA SER A 32 3.96 34.91 18.17
C SER A 32 5.15 35.79 18.52
N PHE A 33 5.77 35.53 19.67
CA PHE A 33 7.06 36.09 20.05
C PHE A 33 8.03 34.93 20.26
N SER A 34 9.15 34.90 19.55
CA SER A 34 10.16 33.85 19.69
C SER A 34 11.55 34.44 19.92
N ASN A 35 12.37 33.68 20.64
CA ASN A 35 13.82 33.86 20.72
C ASN A 35 14.51 32.50 20.53
N ALA A 36 15.83 32.44 20.69
CA ALA A 36 16.60 31.21 20.46
C ALA A 36 16.29 30.06 21.44
N THR A 37 15.49 30.27 22.49
CA THR A 37 15.25 29.31 23.57
C THR A 37 13.76 29.02 23.79
N ALA A 38 12.87 29.95 23.44
CA ALA A 38 11.43 29.80 23.66
C ALA A 38 10.61 30.57 22.61
N GLN A 39 9.41 30.04 22.35
CA GLN A 39 8.34 30.71 21.62
C GLN A 39 7.14 30.85 22.55
N VAL A 40 6.50 32.01 22.53
CA VAL A 40 5.25 32.30 23.23
C VAL A 40 4.26 32.77 22.19
N ASP A 41 3.19 32.00 22.03
CA ASP A 41 2.04 32.40 21.22
C ASP A 41 0.90 32.74 22.16
N PHE A 42 0.17 33.81 21.82
CA PHE A 42 -1.08 34.12 22.49
C PHE A 42 -2.13 34.50 21.48
N THR A 43 -3.36 34.14 21.81
CA THR A 43 -4.56 34.50 21.08
C THR A 43 -5.44 35.33 21.99
N VAL A 44 -6.16 36.27 21.40
CA VAL A 44 -7.22 36.98 22.12
C VAL A 44 -8.39 36.01 22.24
N GLY A 45 -8.74 35.64 23.47
CA GLY A 45 -9.85 34.74 23.74
C GLY A 45 -11.18 35.35 23.28
N GLU A 46 -12.09 34.50 22.83
CA GLU A 46 -13.46 34.91 22.51
C GLU A 46 -14.36 34.86 23.74
N LEU A 47 -15.33 35.77 23.84
CA LEU A 47 -16.25 35.86 24.99
C LEU A 47 -17.19 34.65 25.08
N VAL A 48 -17.40 33.98 23.95
CA VAL A 48 -18.10 32.70 23.82
C VAL A 48 -17.24 31.80 22.94
N VAL A 49 -16.82 30.65 23.45
CA VAL A 49 -16.05 29.66 22.68
C VAL A 49 -16.95 28.51 22.27
N THR A 50 -16.77 28.04 21.03
CA THR A 50 -17.42 26.82 20.55
C THR A 50 -16.38 25.71 20.46
N THR A 51 -16.70 24.55 21.02
CA THR A 51 -15.97 23.30 20.79
C THR A 51 -16.78 22.44 19.83
N ILE A 52 -16.15 22.04 18.74
CA ILE A 52 -16.69 21.04 17.81
C ILE A 52 -15.85 19.77 18.02
N THR A 53 -16.53 18.64 18.20
CA THR A 53 -15.88 17.34 18.35
C THR A 53 -16.55 16.31 17.44
N ASP A 54 -15.75 15.44 16.83
CA ASP A 54 -16.23 14.23 16.14
C ASP A 54 -16.00 12.96 17.00
N GLY A 55 -15.62 13.13 18.26
CA GLY A 55 -15.26 12.05 19.19
C GLY A 55 -13.78 11.62 19.14
N THR A 56 -13.06 11.96 18.06
CA THR A 56 -11.62 11.69 17.88
C THR A 56 -10.80 12.98 17.82
N THR A 57 -11.38 14.02 17.24
CA THR A 57 -10.81 15.34 17.01
C THR A 57 -11.64 16.36 17.77
N GLU A 58 -10.98 17.21 18.57
CA GLU A 58 -11.62 18.37 19.17
C GLU A 58 -11.01 19.64 18.58
N LEU A 59 -11.86 20.54 18.10
CA LEU A 59 -11.49 21.89 17.69
C LEU A 59 -12.19 22.87 18.62
N THR A 60 -11.40 23.62 19.40
CA THR A 60 -11.93 24.66 20.28
C THR A 60 -11.47 26.03 19.83
N GLN A 61 -12.41 26.90 19.46
CA GLN A 61 -12.09 28.27 19.04
C GLN A 61 -11.26 29.01 20.09
N GLY A 62 -10.21 29.70 19.65
CA GLY A 62 -9.37 30.53 20.51
C GLY A 62 -8.33 29.79 21.36
N PHE A 63 -8.27 28.45 21.31
CA PHE A 63 -7.26 27.65 22.03
C PHE A 63 -6.26 26.98 21.08
N GLN A 64 -5.03 26.80 21.58
CA GLN A 64 -4.01 25.97 20.93
C GLN A 64 -4.49 24.53 20.88
N GLN A 65 -4.64 24.01 19.67
CA GLN A 65 -4.97 22.61 19.45
C GLN A 65 -3.73 21.75 19.67
N THR A 66 -3.95 20.53 20.15
CA THR A 66 -2.96 19.47 20.03
C THR A 66 -2.71 19.16 18.56
N ASN A 67 -1.64 18.40 18.26
CA ASN A 67 -1.38 17.99 16.89
C ASN A 67 -2.58 17.18 16.36
N LEU A 68 -3.30 17.75 15.39
CA LEU A 68 -4.43 17.09 14.76
C LEU A 68 -3.89 16.08 13.75
N SER A 69 -3.86 14.81 14.15
CA SER A 69 -3.53 13.72 13.25
C SER A 69 -4.82 13.08 12.76
N LEU A 70 -5.12 13.27 11.47
CA LEU A 70 -6.10 12.50 10.74
C LEU A 70 -5.37 11.29 10.18
N LEU A 71 -5.65 10.11 10.73
CA LEU A 71 -4.94 8.88 10.44
C LEU A 71 -5.94 7.74 10.40
N LEU A 72 -5.93 6.99 9.31
CA LEU A 72 -6.66 5.73 9.19
C LEU A 72 -5.70 4.56 9.19
N ARG A 73 -6.05 3.49 9.90
CA ARG A 73 -5.27 2.25 9.93
C ARG A 73 -6.10 1.07 9.47
N VAL A 74 -5.54 0.30 8.54
CA VAL A 74 -6.17 -0.93 8.05
C VAL A 74 -5.11 -2.02 7.91
N SER A 75 -5.49 -3.27 8.13
CA SER A 75 -4.66 -4.45 7.94
C SER A 75 -5.40 -5.43 7.02
N PRO A 76 -5.34 -5.21 5.69
CA PRO A 76 -5.96 -6.12 4.74
C PRO A 76 -5.18 -7.43 4.62
N ILE A 77 -5.88 -8.51 4.28
CA ILE A 77 -5.32 -9.82 3.97
C ILE A 77 -5.74 -10.20 2.55
N VAL A 78 -4.75 -10.45 1.68
CA VAL A 78 -4.96 -10.86 0.27
C VAL A 78 -3.96 -11.93 -0.15
N PHE A 79 -4.30 -12.77 -1.12
CA PHE A 79 -3.38 -13.74 -1.71
C PHE A 79 -3.24 -13.49 -3.21
N LEU A 80 -2.04 -13.68 -3.76
CA LEU A 80 -1.76 -13.65 -5.20
C LEU A 80 -1.80 -15.07 -5.76
N GLN A 81 -2.59 -15.30 -6.82
CA GLN A 81 -2.70 -16.62 -7.46
C GLN A 81 -1.33 -17.18 -7.83
N GLY A 82 -0.45 -16.36 -8.43
CA GLY A 82 0.88 -16.77 -8.86
C GLY A 82 1.70 -17.46 -7.77
N SER A 83 1.93 -16.73 -6.69
CA SER A 83 2.65 -17.25 -5.52
C SER A 83 1.90 -18.36 -4.76
N SER A 84 0.60 -18.55 -5.00
CA SER A 84 -0.24 -19.55 -4.32
C SER A 84 -0.31 -20.90 -5.06
N ILE A 85 0.01 -20.93 -6.35
CA ILE A 85 0.08 -22.20 -7.10
C ILE A 85 1.38 -22.93 -6.81
N ASN A 86 1.39 -24.27 -6.90
CA ASN A 86 2.54 -25.13 -6.60
C ASN A 86 3.26 -24.75 -5.29
N PRO A 87 2.56 -24.74 -4.14
CA PRO A 87 3.14 -24.32 -2.86
C PRO A 87 4.25 -25.27 -2.40
N ASN A 88 5.07 -24.81 -1.46
CA ASN A 88 6.02 -25.68 -0.77
C ASN A 88 5.26 -26.78 -0.02
N VAL A 89 5.80 -28.00 -0.03
CA VAL A 89 5.17 -29.15 0.65
C VAL A 89 5.06 -28.88 2.15
N GLY A 90 3.84 -28.97 2.69
CA GLY A 90 3.52 -28.66 4.09
C GLY A 90 3.24 -27.18 4.38
N GLU A 91 3.24 -26.31 3.36
CA GLU A 91 2.95 -24.88 3.44
C GLU A 91 1.80 -24.49 2.48
N GLU A 92 0.85 -25.39 2.21
CA GLU A 92 -0.19 -25.21 1.19
C GLU A 92 -1.16 -24.05 1.46
N THR A 93 -1.12 -23.49 2.67
CA THR A 93 -1.93 -22.34 3.08
C THR A 93 -1.18 -21.01 3.03
N LEU A 94 0.08 -21.01 2.57
CA LEU A 94 0.95 -19.84 2.43
C LEU A 94 1.32 -19.62 0.96
N MET A 95 1.50 -18.35 0.60
CA MET A 95 2.13 -17.97 -0.67
C MET A 95 3.61 -18.36 -0.67
N ARG A 96 4.21 -18.61 -1.83
CA ARG A 96 5.67 -18.69 -1.99
C ARG A 96 6.30 -17.29 -1.97
N ASP A 97 7.56 -17.22 -1.61
CA ASP A 97 8.37 -16.00 -1.53
C ASP A 97 9.63 -16.06 -2.41
N ASP A 98 9.53 -16.69 -3.58
CA ASP A 98 10.65 -16.94 -4.50
C ASP A 98 11.38 -15.63 -4.87
N LEU A 99 10.64 -14.55 -5.11
CA LEU A 99 11.20 -13.23 -5.42
C LEU A 99 12.07 -12.69 -4.28
N ARG A 100 11.66 -12.89 -3.02
CA ARG A 100 12.44 -12.50 -1.84
C ARG A 100 13.69 -13.37 -1.71
N VAL A 101 13.55 -14.69 -1.87
CA VAL A 101 14.67 -15.64 -1.84
C VAL A 101 15.69 -15.33 -2.93
N GLY A 102 15.23 -14.91 -4.11
CA GLY A 102 16.07 -14.47 -5.22
C GLY A 102 16.69 -13.09 -5.03
N GLY A 103 16.28 -12.31 -4.03
CA GLY A 103 16.70 -10.91 -3.85
C GLY A 103 16.24 -9.99 -5.00
N ILE A 104 15.09 -10.32 -5.59
CA ILE A 104 14.56 -9.68 -6.81
C ILE A 104 13.59 -8.54 -6.47
N ILE A 105 12.96 -8.55 -5.29
CA ILE A 105 12.03 -7.50 -4.87
C ILE A 105 12.79 -6.16 -4.72
N PRO A 106 12.37 -5.08 -5.39
CA PRO A 106 13.05 -3.79 -5.31
C PRO A 106 12.85 -3.15 -3.93
N LEU A 107 13.84 -2.38 -3.48
CA LEU A 107 13.73 -1.59 -2.24
C LEU A 107 12.83 -0.35 -2.40
N THR A 108 12.56 0.05 -3.64
CA THR A 108 11.65 1.14 -3.98
C THR A 108 10.42 0.52 -4.63
N SER A 109 9.24 0.90 -4.14
CA SER A 109 7.97 0.49 -4.70
C SER A 109 7.91 0.78 -6.20
N PRO A 110 7.35 -0.14 -7.02
CA PRO A 110 7.12 0.11 -8.43
C PRO A 110 5.98 1.11 -8.70
N TYR A 111 5.19 1.47 -7.69
CA TYR A 111 4.03 2.35 -7.83
C TYR A 111 4.39 3.83 -7.71
N ALA A 112 3.43 4.70 -8.03
CA ALA A 112 3.64 6.14 -8.23
C ALA A 112 4.19 6.89 -7.00
N ASP A 113 3.97 6.39 -5.78
CA ASP A 113 4.46 7.03 -4.56
C ASP A 113 5.96 6.80 -4.32
N GLY A 114 6.58 5.84 -4.99
CA GLY A 114 8.00 5.53 -4.87
C GLY A 114 8.44 5.21 -3.44
N LEU A 115 7.53 4.66 -2.61
CA LEU A 115 7.80 4.36 -1.21
C LEU A 115 9.00 3.41 -1.07
N THR A 116 9.89 3.65 -0.12
CA THR A 116 11.10 2.83 0.05
C THR A 116 11.07 2.01 1.33
N THR A 117 11.55 0.78 1.25
CA THR A 117 11.90 -0.07 2.41
C THR A 117 13.42 -0.27 2.50
N VAL A 118 13.87 -1.06 3.49
CA VAL A 118 15.27 -1.39 3.75
C VAL A 118 15.51 -2.89 3.64
N ALA A 119 16.72 -3.28 3.24
CA ALA A 119 17.06 -4.68 2.95
C ALA A 119 16.85 -5.63 4.15
N SER A 120 16.90 -5.12 5.39
CA SER A 120 16.65 -5.92 6.59
C SER A 120 15.22 -6.46 6.66
N VAL A 121 14.24 -5.81 6.05
CA VAL A 121 12.84 -6.27 6.02
C VAL A 121 12.70 -7.60 5.27
N PHE A 122 13.52 -7.81 4.23
CA PHE A 122 13.52 -9.06 3.44
C PHE A 122 14.26 -10.24 4.10
N THR A 123 14.80 -10.05 5.31
CA THR A 123 15.45 -11.13 6.07
C THR A 123 14.46 -12.00 6.86
N SER A 124 13.21 -11.53 7.03
CA SER A 124 12.13 -12.32 7.62
C SER A 124 11.83 -13.57 6.77
N THR A 125 11.44 -14.66 7.44
CA THR A 125 11.13 -15.96 6.83
C THR A 125 9.89 -16.56 7.49
N GLY A 126 9.29 -17.60 6.89
CA GLY A 126 8.06 -18.20 7.44
C GLY A 126 6.84 -17.38 7.06
N THR A 127 5.83 -17.30 7.92
CA THR A 127 4.56 -16.59 7.63
C THR A 127 4.77 -15.13 7.25
N ASP A 128 5.74 -14.48 7.87
CA ASP A 128 5.95 -13.04 7.78
C ASP A 128 7.00 -12.68 6.71
N ALA A 129 7.40 -13.64 5.87
CA ALA A 129 8.31 -13.36 4.77
C ALA A 129 7.58 -12.50 3.72
N ILE A 130 8.27 -11.50 3.16
CA ILE A 130 7.68 -10.65 2.13
C ILE A 130 7.60 -11.41 0.80
N VAL A 131 6.45 -11.32 0.15
CA VAL A 131 6.17 -11.85 -1.19
C VAL A 131 6.37 -10.77 -2.24
N ASP A 132 5.77 -9.59 -2.06
CA ASP A 132 5.85 -8.49 -3.03
C ASP A 132 5.34 -7.13 -2.52
N TRP A 133 5.39 -6.11 -3.38
CA TRP A 133 4.73 -4.83 -3.26
C TRP A 133 3.29 -4.86 -3.79
N VAL A 134 2.36 -4.25 -3.06
CA VAL A 134 0.96 -4.04 -3.45
C VAL A 134 0.58 -2.57 -3.37
N TRP A 135 -0.42 -2.16 -4.15
CA TRP A 135 -0.95 -0.81 -4.18
C TRP A 135 -2.33 -0.77 -3.54
N VAL A 136 -2.46 -0.10 -2.40
CA VAL A 136 -3.71 -0.03 -1.66
C VAL A 136 -4.36 1.33 -1.85
N GLU A 137 -5.66 1.34 -2.10
CA GLU A 137 -6.45 2.55 -2.26
C GLU A 137 -7.62 2.57 -1.28
N LEU A 138 -7.87 3.73 -0.70
CA LEU A 138 -9.12 4.03 -0.02
C LEU A 138 -10.02 4.80 -0.97
N ARG A 139 -11.24 4.29 -1.15
CA ARG A 139 -12.23 4.89 -2.06
C ARG A 139 -13.48 5.33 -1.32
N ASN A 140 -14.14 6.35 -1.87
CA ASN A 140 -15.27 6.99 -1.22
C ASN A 140 -16.45 6.02 -1.02
N ALA A 141 -17.08 6.02 0.16
CA ALA A 141 -18.19 5.11 0.47
C ALA A 141 -19.48 5.36 -0.32
N ALA A 142 -19.68 6.56 -0.87
CA ALA A 142 -20.85 6.88 -1.70
C ALA A 142 -20.59 6.62 -3.19
N ASP A 143 -19.34 6.71 -3.63
CA ASP A 143 -18.92 6.49 -5.02
C ASP A 143 -17.53 5.85 -5.05
N ASN A 144 -17.49 4.54 -5.29
CA ASN A 144 -16.24 3.77 -5.31
C ASN A 144 -15.34 4.06 -6.53
N THR A 145 -15.73 4.96 -7.43
CA THR A 145 -14.86 5.45 -8.52
C THR A 145 -13.95 6.59 -8.05
N ILE A 146 -14.25 7.20 -6.90
CA ILE A 146 -13.46 8.28 -6.31
C ILE A 146 -12.41 7.69 -5.37
N VAL A 147 -11.14 7.82 -5.75
CA VAL A 147 -9.98 7.46 -4.92
C VAL A 147 -9.63 8.63 -4.00
N GLU A 148 -9.71 8.40 -2.70
CA GLU A 148 -9.47 9.41 -1.64
C GLU A 148 -8.01 9.40 -1.16
N ALA A 149 -7.40 8.22 -1.11
CA ALA A 149 -5.98 8.07 -0.81
C ALA A 149 -5.42 6.77 -1.39
N THR A 150 -4.10 6.75 -1.59
CA THR A 150 -3.38 5.62 -2.15
C THR A 150 -2.05 5.45 -1.44
N ARG A 151 -1.57 4.21 -1.32
CA ARG A 151 -0.28 3.92 -0.68
C ARG A 151 0.27 2.56 -1.11
N SER A 152 1.57 2.50 -1.33
CA SER A 152 2.32 1.24 -1.47
C SER A 152 2.49 0.53 -0.15
N ALA A 153 2.42 -0.79 -0.18
CA ALA A 153 2.60 -1.64 0.99
C ALA A 153 3.27 -2.97 0.63
N LEU A 154 3.73 -3.70 1.64
CA LEU A 154 4.37 -5.00 1.47
C LEU A 154 3.39 -6.12 1.80
N LEU A 155 3.36 -7.16 0.96
CA LEU A 155 2.55 -8.36 1.14
C LEU A 155 3.39 -9.47 1.77
N GLN A 156 2.89 -10.11 2.83
CA GLN A 156 3.52 -11.24 3.51
C GLN A 156 2.97 -12.59 3.02
N ARG A 157 3.71 -13.69 3.27
CA ARG A 157 3.35 -15.05 2.82
C ARG A 157 2.01 -15.55 3.36
N ASP A 158 1.60 -15.08 4.53
CA ASP A 158 0.29 -15.39 5.13
C ASP A 158 -0.84 -14.45 4.70
N GLY A 159 -0.55 -13.54 3.77
CA GLY A 159 -1.49 -12.63 3.13
C GLY A 159 -1.61 -11.27 3.77
N ASN A 160 -1.02 -11.04 4.96
CA ASN A 160 -1.08 -9.72 5.60
C ASN A 160 -0.39 -8.66 4.73
N ILE A 161 -1.06 -7.53 4.56
CA ILE A 161 -0.47 -6.32 3.98
C ILE A 161 0.02 -5.42 5.11
N VAL A 162 1.32 -5.14 5.10
CA VAL A 162 2.03 -4.39 6.14
C VAL A 162 2.76 -3.18 5.55
N ASP A 163 3.10 -2.22 6.40
CA ASP A 163 3.87 -1.04 6.03
C ASP A 163 5.35 -1.41 5.70
N VAL A 164 6.14 -0.43 5.30
CA VAL A 164 7.53 -0.62 4.84
C VAL A 164 8.50 -1.12 5.91
N ASP A 165 8.08 -1.19 7.18
CA ASP A 165 8.83 -1.84 8.25
C ASP A 165 8.66 -3.37 8.27
N GLY A 166 7.73 -3.89 7.45
CA GLY A 166 7.42 -5.31 7.34
C GLY A 166 6.58 -5.86 8.48
N VAL A 167 5.99 -5.02 9.34
CA VAL A 167 5.25 -5.46 10.55
C VAL A 167 4.00 -4.63 10.82
N SER A 168 4.09 -3.30 10.71
CA SER A 168 3.01 -2.39 11.10
C SER A 168 1.84 -2.46 10.11
N ALA A 169 0.62 -2.20 10.60
CA ALA A 169 -0.53 -1.98 9.72
C ALA A 169 -0.31 -0.74 8.85
N ILE A 170 -0.89 -0.73 7.65
CA ILE A 170 -0.75 0.40 6.75
C ILE A 170 -1.56 1.60 7.24
N GLU A 171 -1.01 2.79 7.01
CA GLU A 171 -1.57 4.05 7.50
C GLU A 171 -1.90 5.00 6.34
N PHE A 172 -3.03 5.71 6.44
CA PHE A 172 -3.38 6.79 5.51
C PHE A 172 -3.53 8.10 6.27
N ASP A 173 -2.65 9.05 5.98
CA ASP A 173 -2.65 10.38 6.57
C ASP A 173 -3.67 11.30 5.88
N GLY A 174 -4.20 12.26 6.64
CA GLY A 174 -5.05 13.33 6.09
C GLY A 174 -6.51 12.95 5.86
N LEU A 175 -6.93 11.74 6.23
CA LEU A 175 -8.31 11.28 6.13
C LEU A 175 -8.98 11.12 7.49
N ALA A 176 -10.23 11.60 7.58
CA ALA A 176 -11.04 11.49 8.78
C ALA A 176 -11.62 10.07 8.93
N SER A 177 -11.85 9.65 10.18
CA SER A 177 -12.57 8.41 10.49
C SER A 177 -13.90 8.36 9.75
N GLY A 178 -14.21 7.23 9.13
CA GLY A 178 -15.36 7.12 8.24
C GLY A 178 -15.42 5.77 7.55
N ASN A 179 -16.41 5.60 6.67
CA ASN A 179 -16.54 4.41 5.85
C ASN A 179 -15.80 4.61 4.53
N TYR A 180 -15.03 3.61 4.10
CA TYR A 180 -14.27 3.61 2.85
C TYR A 180 -14.32 2.23 2.22
N PHE A 181 -14.38 2.15 0.89
CA PHE A 181 -14.00 0.90 0.23
C PHE A 181 -12.47 0.78 0.25
N VAL A 182 -11.98 -0.43 0.42
CA VAL A 182 -10.53 -0.71 0.40
C VAL A 182 -10.27 -1.57 -0.83
N SER A 183 -9.45 -1.08 -1.77
CA SER A 183 -9.00 -1.85 -2.91
C SER A 183 -7.51 -2.14 -2.84
N VAL A 184 -7.14 -3.32 -3.32
CA VAL A 184 -5.76 -3.80 -3.42
C VAL A 184 -5.49 -4.14 -4.86
N ASN A 185 -4.45 -3.52 -5.42
CA ASN A 185 -3.97 -3.72 -6.77
C ASN A 185 -2.54 -4.28 -6.74
N HIS A 186 -2.15 -4.98 -7.80
CA HIS A 186 -0.83 -5.55 -7.96
C HIS A 186 -0.38 -5.43 -9.42
N ARG A 187 0.94 -5.35 -9.67
CA ARG A 187 1.52 -5.08 -11.01
C ARG A 187 1.09 -6.03 -12.14
N ASN A 188 0.63 -7.24 -11.81
CA ASN A 188 0.33 -8.29 -12.79
C ASN A 188 -0.86 -9.18 -12.41
N HIS A 189 -1.67 -8.72 -11.45
CA HIS A 189 -2.90 -9.39 -11.03
C HIS A 189 -4.05 -8.38 -11.02
N LEU A 190 -5.25 -8.84 -11.37
CA LEU A 190 -6.48 -8.05 -11.30
C LEU A 190 -6.71 -7.57 -9.86
N GLY A 191 -6.90 -6.26 -9.70
CA GLY A 191 -7.24 -5.65 -8.43
C GLY A 191 -8.55 -6.18 -7.86
N ILE A 192 -8.63 -6.21 -6.53
CA ILE A 192 -9.84 -6.58 -5.79
C ILE A 192 -10.23 -5.46 -4.82
N MET A 193 -11.51 -5.38 -4.48
CA MET A 193 -12.05 -4.37 -3.58
C MET A 193 -13.01 -5.00 -2.58
N SER A 194 -13.11 -4.45 -1.38
CA SER A 194 -14.15 -4.85 -0.42
C SER A 194 -15.55 -4.72 -1.04
N ALA A 195 -16.42 -5.70 -0.80
CA ALA A 195 -17.80 -5.69 -1.32
C ALA A 195 -18.67 -4.59 -0.69
N VAL A 196 -18.31 -4.17 0.53
CA VAL A 196 -18.96 -3.11 1.30
C VAL A 196 -17.91 -2.12 1.81
N SER A 197 -18.36 -0.91 2.13
CA SER A 197 -17.50 0.08 2.77
C SER A 197 -17.16 -0.33 4.20
N ILE A 198 -15.91 -0.20 4.59
CA ILE A 198 -15.35 -0.56 5.88
C ILE A 198 -15.19 0.69 6.75
N ALA A 199 -15.61 0.61 8.02
CA ALA A 199 -15.38 1.67 8.98
C ALA A 199 -13.90 1.71 9.39
N LEU A 200 -13.22 2.80 9.04
CA LEU A 200 -11.82 3.04 9.35
C LEU A 200 -11.70 4.17 10.37
N SER A 201 -10.69 4.05 11.22
CA SER A 201 -10.33 5.04 12.23
C SER A 201 -8.84 4.94 12.55
N ARG A 202 -8.40 5.62 13.61
CA ARG A 202 -7.04 5.50 14.16
C ARG A 202 -6.76 4.12 14.76
N THR A 203 -7.79 3.34 15.06
CA THR A 203 -7.66 1.94 15.49
C THR A 203 -7.55 1.06 14.25
N THR A 204 -6.58 0.15 14.24
CA THR A 204 -6.38 -0.79 13.14
C THR A 204 -7.61 -1.65 12.93
N THR A 205 -8.20 -1.54 11.74
CA THR A 205 -9.30 -2.41 11.28
C THR A 205 -8.72 -3.58 10.48
N SER A 206 -9.05 -4.82 10.87
CA SER A 206 -8.72 -6.00 10.07
C SER A 206 -9.71 -6.15 8.91
N LEU A 207 -9.20 -6.55 7.74
CA LEU A 207 -10.01 -6.82 6.56
C LEU A 207 -9.52 -8.11 5.87
N ASP A 208 -10.31 -9.18 5.96
CA ASP A 208 -10.02 -10.45 5.31
C ASP A 208 -10.73 -10.52 3.95
N LEU A 209 -9.96 -10.65 2.86
CA LEU A 209 -10.50 -10.82 1.49
C LEU A 209 -10.20 -12.21 0.91
N ILE A 210 -9.73 -13.16 1.74
CA ILE A 210 -9.28 -14.48 1.30
C ILE A 210 -10.21 -15.61 1.76
N THR A 211 -11.04 -15.39 2.77
CA THR A 211 -11.90 -16.45 3.34
C THR A 211 -13.24 -16.57 2.63
N ASP A 212 -14.04 -15.49 2.56
CA ASP A 212 -15.34 -15.49 1.87
C ASP A 212 -15.27 -14.60 0.63
N SER A 213 -15.62 -15.16 -0.53
CA SER A 213 -15.66 -14.38 -1.77
C SER A 213 -16.70 -13.25 -1.73
N ASN A 214 -17.73 -13.36 -0.88
CA ASN A 214 -18.75 -12.31 -0.73
C ASN A 214 -18.21 -11.03 -0.08
N ASP A 215 -17.06 -11.10 0.60
CA ASP A 215 -16.37 -9.92 1.13
C ASP A 215 -15.64 -9.13 0.03
N VAL A 216 -15.55 -9.69 -1.18
CA VAL A 216 -14.95 -9.06 -2.36
C VAL A 216 -16.03 -8.62 -3.35
N LEU A 217 -15.96 -7.37 -3.81
CA LEU A 217 -16.86 -6.83 -4.82
C LEU A 217 -16.74 -7.67 -6.12
N GLY A 218 -17.87 -8.19 -6.59
CA GLY A 218 -17.93 -9.11 -7.73
C GLY A 218 -17.87 -10.60 -7.37
N GLY A 219 -17.66 -10.94 -6.09
CA GLY A 219 -17.75 -12.31 -5.61
C GLY A 219 -16.76 -13.26 -6.29
N THR A 220 -17.23 -14.45 -6.65
CA THR A 220 -16.43 -15.48 -7.34
C THR A 220 -15.93 -15.07 -8.74
N ASN A 221 -16.41 -13.96 -9.31
CA ASN A 221 -15.86 -13.42 -10.55
C ASN A 221 -14.56 -12.64 -10.32
N ALA A 222 -14.40 -12.04 -9.13
CA ALA A 222 -13.26 -11.21 -8.76
C ALA A 222 -12.04 -12.00 -8.28
N VAL A 223 -12.24 -13.25 -7.86
CA VAL A 223 -11.21 -14.08 -7.23
C VAL A 223 -11.18 -15.49 -7.81
N ILE A 224 -10.06 -16.18 -7.60
CA ILE A 224 -9.92 -17.60 -7.91
C ILE A 224 -9.46 -18.38 -6.67
N PRO A 225 -10.12 -19.50 -6.30
CA PRO A 225 -9.72 -20.27 -5.13
C PRO A 225 -8.48 -21.12 -5.42
N VAL A 226 -7.45 -20.98 -4.59
CA VAL A 226 -6.21 -21.79 -4.61
C VAL A 226 -5.88 -22.20 -3.17
N GLY A 227 -5.62 -23.49 -2.94
CA GLY A 227 -5.27 -23.98 -1.59
C GLY A 227 -6.34 -23.75 -0.50
N GLY A 228 -7.60 -23.52 -0.89
CA GLY A 228 -8.69 -23.21 0.04
C GLY A 228 -8.82 -21.73 0.42
N ARG A 229 -8.09 -20.84 -0.25
CA ARG A 229 -8.17 -19.38 -0.08
C ARG A 229 -8.54 -18.71 -1.40
N ASN A 230 -9.29 -17.62 -1.35
CA ASN A 230 -9.52 -16.76 -2.50
C ASN A 230 -8.24 -15.97 -2.81
N THR A 231 -7.88 -15.92 -4.08
CA THR A 231 -6.68 -15.24 -4.55
C THR A 231 -7.04 -14.23 -5.64
N MET A 232 -6.29 -13.13 -5.70
CA MET A 232 -6.29 -12.18 -6.80
C MET A 232 -5.90 -12.92 -8.08
N ILE A 233 -6.56 -12.62 -9.18
CA ILE A 233 -6.40 -13.33 -10.45
C ILE A 233 -5.18 -12.78 -11.18
N GLY A 234 -4.20 -13.63 -11.51
CA GLY A 234 -3.03 -13.21 -12.28
C GLY A 234 -3.28 -13.13 -13.79
N GLY A 235 -2.43 -12.42 -14.52
CA GLY A 235 -2.42 -12.44 -15.99
C GLY A 235 -2.71 -11.11 -16.68
N ASP A 236 -2.83 -10.02 -15.93
CA ASP A 236 -3.04 -8.66 -16.45
C ASP A 236 -1.67 -7.99 -16.62
N TYR A 237 -1.03 -8.16 -17.79
CA TYR A 237 0.35 -7.69 -18.02
C TYR A 237 0.43 -6.17 -18.09
N ASP A 238 -0.53 -5.60 -18.82
CA ASP A 238 -0.55 -4.18 -19.19
C ASP A 238 -1.36 -3.32 -18.22
N GLU A 239 -1.83 -3.92 -17.13
CA GLU A 239 -2.55 -3.28 -16.03
C GLU A 239 -3.84 -2.59 -16.50
N ASN A 240 -4.48 -3.11 -17.56
CA ASN A 240 -5.71 -2.54 -18.10
C ASN A 240 -6.98 -3.05 -17.38
N GLY A 241 -6.82 -3.92 -16.38
CA GLY A 241 -7.90 -4.50 -15.60
C GLY A 241 -8.63 -5.64 -16.29
N GLN A 242 -8.05 -6.24 -17.34
CA GLN A 242 -8.61 -7.38 -18.07
C GLN A 242 -7.51 -8.36 -18.46
N VAL A 243 -7.75 -9.66 -18.25
CA VAL A 243 -6.86 -10.71 -18.75
C VAL A 243 -7.29 -11.10 -20.15
N GLN A 244 -6.45 -10.81 -21.14
CA GLN A 244 -6.74 -11.00 -22.55
C GLN A 244 -5.60 -11.71 -23.30
N THR A 245 -5.88 -12.06 -24.57
CA THR A 245 -4.83 -12.60 -25.46
C THR A 245 -3.74 -11.56 -25.76
N ALA A 246 -4.03 -10.27 -25.58
CA ALA A 246 -3.03 -9.20 -25.71
C ALA A 246 -1.90 -9.37 -24.68
N ASP A 247 -2.24 -9.70 -23.43
CA ASP A 247 -1.28 -9.99 -22.35
C ASP A 247 -0.38 -11.17 -22.70
N VAL A 248 -0.97 -12.26 -23.21
CA VAL A 248 -0.20 -13.44 -23.66
C VAL A 248 0.80 -13.05 -24.74
N ASN A 249 0.36 -12.28 -25.74
CA ASN A 249 1.23 -11.88 -26.85
C ASN A 249 2.39 -11.00 -26.37
N ALA A 250 2.17 -10.16 -25.36
CA ALA A 250 3.24 -9.37 -24.75
C ALA A 250 4.25 -10.25 -24.00
N VAL A 251 3.77 -11.16 -23.14
CA VAL A 251 4.64 -12.04 -22.34
C VAL A 251 5.43 -13.05 -23.20
N ILE A 252 4.87 -13.55 -24.30
CA ILE A 252 5.58 -14.47 -25.22
C ILE A 252 6.90 -13.86 -25.74
N LEU A 253 6.94 -12.55 -25.94
CA LEU A 253 8.13 -11.85 -26.43
C LEU A 253 9.23 -11.74 -25.36
N LEU A 254 8.90 -12.00 -24.10
CA LEU A 254 9.78 -11.89 -22.94
C LEU A 254 10.26 -13.26 -22.40
N LEU A 255 9.81 -14.38 -23.00
CA LEU A 255 10.17 -15.72 -22.56
C LEU A 255 11.69 -15.93 -22.48
N GLY A 256 12.12 -16.52 -21.37
CA GLY A 256 13.54 -16.67 -21.02
C GLY A 256 14.11 -15.46 -20.25
N GLY A 257 13.31 -14.41 -20.03
CA GLY A 257 13.62 -13.32 -19.12
C GLY A 257 13.61 -13.77 -17.66
N ALA A 258 14.23 -12.95 -16.80
CA ALA A 258 14.27 -13.16 -15.35
C ALA A 258 14.38 -11.82 -14.63
N GLY A 259 13.95 -11.78 -13.37
CA GLY A 259 13.96 -10.59 -12.53
C GLY A 259 12.55 -10.13 -12.15
N TYR A 260 12.46 -8.88 -11.69
CA TYR A 260 11.20 -8.27 -11.24
C TYR A 260 10.46 -7.71 -12.46
N ASP A 261 9.57 -8.52 -13.03
CA ASP A 261 8.90 -8.21 -14.29
C ASP A 261 7.39 -8.49 -14.20
N ASN A 262 6.58 -7.79 -15.00
CA ASN A 262 5.13 -7.99 -15.05
C ASN A 262 4.78 -9.35 -15.69
N GLY A 263 5.64 -9.89 -16.57
CA GLY A 263 5.43 -11.17 -17.24
C GLY A 263 5.65 -12.41 -16.38
N ASP A 264 6.21 -12.26 -15.17
CA ASP A 264 6.37 -13.34 -14.18
C ASP A 264 5.09 -13.46 -13.33
N TYR A 265 4.10 -14.16 -13.89
CA TYR A 265 2.79 -14.33 -13.26
C TYR A 265 2.78 -15.39 -12.17
N ASP A 266 3.62 -16.41 -12.26
CA ASP A 266 3.75 -17.43 -11.22
C ASP A 266 4.69 -17.01 -10.07
N MET A 267 5.29 -15.82 -10.19
CA MET A 267 6.04 -15.11 -9.15
C MET A 267 7.30 -15.86 -8.71
N ASN A 268 7.96 -16.57 -9.65
CA ASN A 268 9.15 -17.37 -9.39
C ASN A 268 10.47 -16.67 -9.79
N GLY A 269 10.39 -15.47 -10.35
CA GLY A 269 11.52 -14.66 -10.83
C GLY A 269 11.97 -14.99 -12.25
N GLN A 270 11.24 -15.83 -13.00
CA GLN A 270 11.56 -16.24 -14.36
C GLN A 270 10.32 -16.22 -15.25
N ILE A 271 10.47 -15.64 -16.45
CA ILE A 271 9.38 -15.58 -17.44
C ILE A 271 9.45 -16.83 -18.32
N GLN A 272 8.52 -17.75 -18.13
CA GLN A 272 8.48 -19.05 -18.78
C GLN A 272 7.10 -19.36 -19.36
N THR A 273 7.01 -20.49 -20.08
CA THR A 273 5.71 -20.96 -20.57
C THR A 273 4.75 -21.36 -19.44
N THR A 274 5.24 -21.52 -18.21
CA THR A 274 4.42 -21.81 -17.03
C THR A 274 3.56 -20.63 -16.64
N ASP A 275 4.06 -19.39 -16.71
CA ASP A 275 3.28 -18.17 -16.45
C ASP A 275 2.05 -18.11 -17.35
N ILE A 276 2.24 -18.39 -18.64
CA ILE A 276 1.18 -18.35 -19.63
C ILE A 276 0.19 -19.52 -19.41
N ASN A 277 0.71 -20.75 -19.29
CA ASN A 277 -0.15 -21.93 -19.26
C ASN A 277 -0.87 -22.13 -17.93
N ALA A 278 -0.25 -21.79 -16.80
CA ALA A 278 -0.80 -22.01 -15.47
C ALA A 278 -1.63 -20.83 -14.95
N ILE A 279 -1.32 -19.60 -15.38
CA ILE A 279 -2.00 -18.39 -14.90
C ILE A 279 -2.80 -17.72 -16.01
N ASN A 280 -2.15 -17.28 -17.10
CA ASN A 280 -2.84 -16.41 -18.06
C ASN A 280 -3.96 -17.13 -18.83
N TYR A 281 -3.69 -18.27 -19.50
CA TYR A 281 -4.70 -18.98 -20.30
C TYR A 281 -5.97 -19.38 -19.52
N PRO A 282 -5.89 -19.91 -18.28
CA PRO A 282 -7.08 -20.19 -17.47
C PRO A 282 -7.91 -18.95 -17.11
N ASN A 283 -7.30 -17.76 -17.13
CA ASN A 283 -7.90 -16.52 -16.67
C ASN A 283 -8.39 -15.61 -17.80
N ILE A 284 -8.11 -15.92 -19.08
CA ILE A 284 -8.58 -15.13 -20.22
C ILE A 284 -10.09 -14.87 -20.15
N GLY A 285 -10.47 -13.61 -20.32
CA GLY A 285 -11.85 -13.13 -20.28
C GLY A 285 -12.32 -12.73 -18.88
N ARG A 286 -11.47 -12.86 -17.85
CA ARG A 286 -11.71 -12.25 -16.54
C ARG A 286 -11.28 -10.80 -16.54
N GLY A 287 -11.95 -9.99 -15.72
CA GLY A 287 -11.62 -8.58 -15.55
C GLY A 287 -11.91 -8.12 -14.14
N GLN A 288 -11.35 -6.97 -13.78
CA GLN A 288 -11.63 -6.28 -12.52
C GLN A 288 -13.13 -5.97 -12.41
N GLN A 289 -13.64 -5.91 -11.17
CA GLN A 289 -15.07 -5.86 -10.88
C GLN A 289 -15.54 -4.49 -10.34
N PHE A 290 -14.73 -3.44 -10.49
CA PHE A 290 -14.99 -2.07 -10.02
C PHE A 290 -14.35 -1.02 -10.93
#